data_AF-A0A7J8IHA1-F1
#
_entry.id   AF-A0A7J8IHA1-F1
#
_cell.length_a   1.000
_cell.length_b   1.000
_cell.length_c   1.000
_cell.angle_alpha   90.00
_cell.angle_beta   90.00
_cell.angle_gamma   90.00
#
_symmetry.space_group_name_H-M   'P 1'
#
loop_
_entity.id
_entity.type
_entity.pdbx_description
1 polymer ?
#
loop_
_entity_poly.entity_id
_entity_poly.type
_entity_poly.pdbx_seq_one_letter_code
_entity_poly.pdbx_strand_id
1 'polypeptide(L)'
;MEHIQEIRSLRKRLEESIRTNEKLRRQLERQEPDSDRDKQKENEKLRESLSRKTANLEHLQQELACVRGENVRLQREVGETERHSQQLLQELRDSRSELSRVQEEAKWRQQLLSQNDKLLQSLRVELRVYEKLDEEHRTPRASGAEALRDGWQGQGALADLHGLLTEVQALRAQLETSIETNRALQSKLEEQLAKGGREAQEAALASALQTLPTAERPLGLDRQDDDTCPVTVENSYDLFDSTAAVPPTSASEAPSLSVNDVDSLSCVSISSATSIPCMSGLVPGRHLWASKSGCHVLGMIEDYDALCKQIGQGQKLLAEMDIQIQEAPSPTGRELETKGLRSAPLGRFVTAVNTAKLTLEEAARLLTLLWRVSLPTNGQCTLHCEQTGETEAEITKLHKKLFEQEKKLQNTMKLLQLSKHQEKVIFDQLVVTHKILRKARGNLELRPGGAHPGTSSPSRPGS
;
A
#
# COMPACT_ATOMS: atom_id res chain seq x y z
N MET A 1 -65.82 89.20 -30.33
CA MET A 1 -66.44 87.90 -30.70
C MET A 1 -65.41 86.76 -30.72
N GLU A 2 -64.17 87.00 -31.15
CA GLU A 2 -63.11 85.98 -31.29
C GLU A 2 -62.67 85.33 -29.97
N HIS A 3 -62.48 86.11 -28.90
CA HIS A 3 -62.06 85.58 -27.59
C HIS A 3 -63.03 84.53 -26.99
N ILE A 4 -64.33 84.65 -27.26
CA ILE A 4 -65.33 83.70 -26.74
C ILE A 4 -65.23 82.35 -27.46
N GLN A 5 -64.87 82.36 -28.74
CA GLN A 5 -64.70 81.15 -29.55
C GLN A 5 -63.38 80.44 -29.19
N GLU A 6 -62.33 81.20 -28.87
CA GLU A 6 -61.06 80.69 -28.38
C GLU A 6 -61.20 80.04 -26.99
N ILE A 7 -61.90 80.68 -26.05
CA ILE A 7 -62.21 80.11 -24.73
C ILE A 7 -62.99 78.78 -24.88
N ARG A 8 -63.95 78.70 -25.81
CA ARG A 8 -64.69 77.46 -26.09
C ARG A 8 -63.79 76.36 -26.66
N SER A 9 -62.88 76.71 -27.57
CA SER A 9 -61.91 75.76 -28.15
C SER A 9 -60.90 75.24 -27.13
N LEU A 10 -60.40 76.12 -26.26
CA LEU A 10 -59.52 75.75 -25.16
C LEU A 10 -60.24 74.86 -24.14
N ARG A 11 -61.49 75.18 -23.79
CA ARG A 11 -62.31 74.35 -22.92
C ARG A 11 -62.51 72.95 -23.48
N LYS A 12 -62.83 72.82 -24.79
CA LYS A 12 -63.00 71.52 -25.43
C LYS A 12 -61.71 70.69 -25.42
N ARG A 13 -60.56 71.31 -25.73
CA ARG A 13 -59.24 70.66 -25.62
C ARG A 13 -58.90 70.25 -24.19
N LEU A 14 -59.22 71.08 -23.21
CA LEU A 14 -59.02 70.76 -21.80
C LEU A 14 -59.88 69.57 -21.37
N GLU A 15 -61.16 69.55 -21.76
CA GLU A 15 -62.07 68.42 -21.49
C GLU A 15 -61.59 67.12 -22.16
N GLU A 16 -61.11 67.18 -23.41
CA GLU A 16 -60.50 66.04 -24.10
C GLU A 16 -59.22 65.58 -23.39
N SER A 17 -58.34 66.50 -22.99
CA SER A 17 -57.11 66.20 -22.26
C SER A 17 -57.40 65.55 -20.90
N ILE A 18 -58.39 66.04 -20.14
CA ILE A 18 -58.81 65.45 -18.86
C ILE A 18 -59.32 64.03 -19.09
N ARG A 19 -60.19 63.82 -20.09
CA ARG A 19 -60.70 62.48 -20.44
C ARG A 19 -59.58 61.52 -20.82
N THR A 20 -58.59 61.97 -21.60
CA THR A 20 -57.43 61.14 -21.95
C THR A 20 -56.56 60.83 -20.74
N ASN A 21 -56.34 61.80 -19.85
CA ASN A 21 -55.54 61.61 -18.65
C ASN A 21 -56.23 60.64 -17.67
N GLU A 22 -57.54 60.75 -17.49
CA GLU A 22 -58.33 59.79 -16.71
C GLU A 22 -58.26 58.37 -17.31
N LYS A 23 -58.32 58.23 -18.63
CA LYS A 23 -58.20 56.92 -19.29
C LYS A 23 -56.81 56.31 -19.04
N LEU A 24 -55.75 57.11 -19.15
CA LEU A 24 -54.38 56.68 -18.88
C LEU A 24 -54.17 56.33 -17.40
N ARG A 25 -54.72 57.14 -16.48
CA ARG A 25 -54.70 56.84 -15.03
C ARG A 25 -55.38 55.50 -14.72
N ARG A 26 -56.59 55.28 -15.26
CA ARG A 26 -57.30 53.99 -15.09
C ARG A 26 -56.55 52.80 -15.70
N GLN A 27 -55.77 53.02 -16.76
CA GLN A 27 -54.91 51.97 -17.35
C GLN A 27 -53.70 51.67 -16.46
N LEU A 28 -53.03 52.70 -15.94
CA LEU A 28 -51.90 52.57 -15.01
C LEU A 28 -52.33 51.90 -13.71
N GLU A 29 -53.44 52.34 -13.11
CA GLU A 29 -54.03 51.77 -11.88
C GLU A 29 -54.39 50.29 -12.04
N ARG A 30 -54.68 49.83 -13.27
CA ARG A 30 -54.95 48.41 -13.54
C ARG A 30 -53.68 47.59 -13.78
N GLN A 31 -52.61 48.19 -14.31
CA GLN A 31 -51.38 47.47 -14.66
C GLN A 31 -50.38 47.36 -13.51
N GLU A 32 -50.32 48.34 -12.61
CA GLU A 32 -49.44 48.34 -11.43
C GLU A 32 -49.62 47.10 -10.51
N PRO A 33 -50.84 46.77 -10.05
CA PRO A 33 -51.03 45.69 -9.07
C PRO A 33 -50.72 44.30 -9.64
N ASP A 34 -50.93 44.09 -10.95
CA ASP A 34 -50.60 42.83 -11.60
C ASP A 34 -49.09 42.65 -11.73
N SER A 35 -48.37 43.70 -12.16
CA SER A 35 -46.91 43.72 -12.21
C SER A 35 -46.28 43.48 -10.83
N ASP A 36 -46.79 44.13 -9.78
CA ASP A 36 -46.22 43.99 -8.44
C ASP A 36 -46.52 42.64 -7.79
N ARG A 37 -47.70 42.08 -8.07
CA ARG A 37 -48.04 40.71 -7.66
C ARG A 37 -47.14 39.68 -8.32
N ASP A 38 -46.83 39.84 -9.60
CA ASP A 38 -45.96 38.90 -10.31
C ASP A 38 -44.50 39.02 -9.85
N LYS A 39 -43.99 40.24 -9.62
CA LYS A 39 -42.68 40.46 -8.97
C LYS A 39 -42.63 39.83 -7.57
N GLN A 40 -43.70 39.94 -6.78
CA GLN A 40 -43.78 39.33 -5.46
C GLN A 40 -43.73 37.80 -5.52
N LYS A 41 -44.46 37.18 -6.45
CA LYS A 41 -44.42 35.72 -6.68
C LYS A 41 -43.03 35.26 -7.13
N GLU A 42 -42.38 36.01 -8.01
CA GLU A 42 -41.00 35.71 -8.42
C GLU A 42 -40.04 35.82 -7.23
N ASN A 43 -40.18 36.87 -6.42
CA ASN A 43 -39.37 37.06 -5.22
C ASN A 43 -39.55 35.93 -4.21
N GLU A 44 -40.79 35.46 -4.02
CA GLU A 44 -41.11 34.31 -3.16
C GLU A 44 -40.47 33.02 -3.70
N LYS A 45 -40.60 32.74 -5.00
CA LYS A 45 -39.92 31.61 -5.65
C LYS A 45 -38.39 31.67 -5.50
N LEU A 46 -37.81 32.87 -5.61
CA LEU A 46 -36.38 33.07 -5.39
C LEU A 46 -36.00 32.82 -3.94
N ARG A 47 -36.79 33.30 -2.97
CA ARG A 47 -36.56 33.02 -1.53
C ARG A 47 -36.61 31.54 -1.24
N GLU A 48 -37.62 30.83 -1.74
CA GLU A 48 -37.70 29.38 -1.58
C GLU A 48 -36.52 28.66 -2.27
N SER A 49 -36.14 29.09 -3.47
CA SER A 49 -35.00 28.50 -4.17
C SER A 49 -33.69 28.75 -3.44
N LEU A 50 -33.53 29.91 -2.82
CA LEU A 50 -32.38 30.22 -1.98
C LEU A 50 -32.40 29.34 -0.73
N SER A 51 -33.53 29.21 -0.05
CA SER A 51 -33.67 28.32 1.12
C SER A 51 -33.33 26.87 0.78
N ARG A 52 -33.83 26.34 -0.35
CA ARG A 52 -33.47 24.99 -0.84
C ARG A 52 -31.97 24.86 -1.13
N LYS A 53 -31.36 25.86 -1.78
CA LYS A 53 -29.91 25.85 -2.05
C LYS A 53 -29.10 25.93 -0.77
N THR A 54 -29.51 26.73 0.22
CA THR A 54 -28.85 26.81 1.52
C THR A 54 -28.89 25.48 2.25
N ALA A 55 -30.06 24.82 2.34
CA ALA A 55 -30.18 23.50 2.95
C ALA A 55 -29.31 22.44 2.24
N ASN A 56 -29.25 22.48 0.91
CA ASN A 56 -28.37 21.58 0.15
C ASN A 56 -26.88 21.85 0.42
N LEU A 57 -26.48 23.12 0.57
CA LEU A 57 -25.10 23.46 0.92
C LEU A 57 -24.73 22.97 2.32
N GLU A 58 -25.62 23.12 3.30
CA GLU A 58 -25.41 22.61 4.66
C GLU A 58 -25.29 21.08 4.68
N HIS A 59 -26.14 20.39 3.92
CA HIS A 59 -26.08 18.93 3.78
C HIS A 59 -24.76 18.47 3.16
N LEU A 60 -24.33 19.08 2.04
CA LEU A 60 -23.05 18.77 1.41
C LEU A 60 -21.86 19.09 2.33
N GLN A 61 -21.95 20.15 3.14
CA GLN A 61 -20.92 20.47 4.14
C GLN A 61 -20.82 19.38 5.22
N GLN A 62 -21.96 18.84 5.68
CA GLN A 62 -21.98 17.72 6.62
C GLN A 62 -21.40 16.44 6.01
N GLU A 63 -21.77 16.10 4.76
CA GLU A 63 -21.20 14.95 4.05
C GLU A 63 -19.68 15.07 3.88
N LEU A 64 -19.19 16.26 3.51
CA LEU A 64 -17.76 16.53 3.43
C LEU A 64 -17.07 16.36 4.79
N ALA A 65 -17.70 16.79 5.89
CA ALA A 65 -17.17 16.59 7.23
C ALA A 65 -17.13 15.10 7.62
N CYS A 66 -18.19 14.35 7.31
CA CYS A 66 -18.24 12.91 7.51
C CYS A 66 -17.13 12.19 6.74
N VAL A 67 -17.02 12.43 5.42
CA VAL A 67 -16.00 11.81 4.57
C VAL A 67 -14.59 12.17 5.03
N ARG A 68 -14.35 13.41 5.47
CA ARG A 68 -13.06 13.80 6.06
C ARG A 68 -12.76 13.02 7.34
N GLY A 69 -13.75 12.83 8.22
CA GLY A 69 -13.61 12.02 9.42
C GLY A 69 -13.28 10.56 9.11
N GLU A 70 -13.94 9.97 8.12
CA GLU A 70 -13.66 8.61 7.66
C GLU A 70 -12.28 8.48 7.03
N ASN A 71 -11.84 9.47 6.26
CA ASN A 71 -10.51 9.48 5.66
C ASN A 71 -9.42 9.47 6.74
N VAL A 72 -9.58 10.27 7.80
CA VAL A 72 -8.66 10.28 8.95
C VAL A 72 -8.67 8.93 9.69
N ARG A 73 -9.85 8.32 9.86
CA ARG A 73 -9.98 6.98 10.47
C ARG A 73 -9.24 5.93 9.64
N LEU A 74 -9.47 5.90 8.33
CA LEU A 74 -8.82 4.97 7.41
C LEU A 74 -7.31 5.18 7.36
N GLN A 75 -6.82 6.43 7.37
CA GLN A 75 -5.39 6.71 7.46
C GLN A 75 -4.75 6.14 8.73
N ARG A 76 -5.47 6.20 9.87
CA ARG A 76 -5.00 5.61 11.12
C ARG A 76 -4.91 4.09 11.02
N GLU A 77 -5.96 3.44 10.51
CA GLU A 77 -5.99 1.99 10.30
C GLU A 77 -4.86 1.54 9.35
N VAL A 78 -4.65 2.25 8.24
CA VAL A 78 -3.52 1.99 7.34
C VAL A 78 -2.20 2.10 8.09
N GLY A 79 -1.96 3.19 8.82
CA GLY A 79 -0.74 3.34 9.61
C GLY A 79 -0.56 2.27 10.69
N GLU A 80 -1.65 1.79 11.31
CA GLU A 80 -1.60 0.66 12.23
C GLU A 80 -1.21 -0.63 11.50
N THR A 81 -1.86 -0.97 10.39
CA THR A 81 -1.51 -2.16 9.60
C THR A 81 -0.07 -2.13 9.08
N GLU A 82 0.43 -0.96 8.66
CA GLU A 82 1.83 -0.78 8.26
C GLU A 82 2.80 -1.07 9.40
N ARG A 83 2.51 -0.59 10.62
CA ARG A 83 3.32 -0.90 11.81
C ARG A 83 3.31 -2.39 12.14
N HIS A 84 2.15 -3.05 12.10
CA HIS A 84 2.06 -4.49 12.32
C HIS A 84 2.82 -5.28 11.24
N SER A 85 2.74 -4.85 9.98
CA SER A 85 3.50 -5.47 8.88
C SER A 85 5.02 -5.32 9.09
N GLN A 86 5.48 -4.14 9.52
CA GLN A 86 6.89 -3.91 9.84
C GLN A 86 7.35 -4.78 11.02
N GLN A 87 6.53 -4.95 12.05
CA GLN A 87 6.81 -5.85 13.18
C GLN A 87 6.96 -7.30 12.71
N LEU A 88 6.01 -7.81 11.93
CA LEU A 88 6.07 -9.18 11.38
C LEU A 88 7.31 -9.37 10.48
N LEU A 89 7.67 -8.37 9.68
CA LEU A 89 8.89 -8.44 8.86
C LEU A 89 10.15 -8.50 9.72
N GLN A 90 10.17 -7.80 10.87
CA GLN A 90 11.28 -7.89 11.82
C GLN A 90 11.36 -9.27 12.46
N GLU A 91 10.24 -9.81 12.94
CA GLU A 91 10.17 -11.16 13.50
C GLU A 91 10.59 -12.24 12.47
N LEU A 92 10.22 -12.06 11.20
CA LEU A 92 10.68 -12.94 10.11
C LEU A 92 12.19 -12.86 9.87
N ARG A 93 12.79 -11.67 10.04
CA ARG A 93 14.25 -11.51 9.93
C ARG A 93 14.95 -12.16 11.12
N ASP A 94 14.44 -11.97 12.32
CA ASP A 94 15.00 -12.53 13.55
C ASP A 94 14.88 -14.06 13.56
N SER A 95 13.73 -14.60 13.16
CA SER A 95 13.57 -16.07 13.00
C SER A 95 14.48 -16.64 11.92
N ARG A 96 14.72 -15.91 10.81
CA ARG A 96 15.66 -16.34 9.76
C ARG A 96 17.11 -16.34 10.24
N SER A 97 17.53 -15.36 11.03
CA SER A 97 18.89 -15.32 11.59
C SER A 97 19.09 -16.47 12.59
N GLU A 98 18.09 -16.74 13.44
CA GLU A 98 18.11 -17.88 14.36
C GLU A 98 18.15 -19.22 13.62
N LEU A 99 17.36 -19.37 12.55
CA LEU A 99 17.40 -20.57 11.71
C LEU A 99 18.78 -20.77 11.08
N SER A 100 19.41 -19.69 10.61
CA SER A 100 20.76 -19.73 10.02
C SER A 100 21.79 -20.13 11.08
N ARG A 101 21.68 -19.59 12.30
CA ARG A 101 22.53 -19.95 13.45
C ARG A 101 22.42 -21.44 13.78
N VAL A 102 21.19 -21.95 13.93
CA VAL A 102 20.93 -23.37 14.23
C VAL A 102 21.38 -24.28 13.08
N GLN A 103 21.26 -23.82 11.83
CA GLN A 103 21.74 -24.58 10.67
C GLN A 103 23.27 -24.74 10.67
N GLU A 104 24.02 -23.66 10.94
CA GLU A 104 25.47 -23.76 11.15
C GLU A 104 25.81 -24.63 12.37
N GLU A 105 24.98 -24.56 13.41
CA GLU A 105 25.12 -25.39 14.60
C GLU A 105 24.99 -26.89 14.28
N ALA A 106 24.01 -27.23 13.45
CA ALA A 106 23.80 -28.60 12.99
C ALA A 106 24.94 -29.08 12.09
N LYS A 107 25.48 -28.22 11.20
CA LYS A 107 26.61 -28.57 10.33
C LYS A 107 27.86 -28.92 11.15
N TRP A 108 28.24 -28.12 12.15
CA TRP A 108 29.41 -28.45 12.96
C TRP A 108 29.19 -29.72 13.80
N ARG A 109 27.98 -29.94 14.34
CA ARG A 109 27.65 -31.17 15.06
C ARG A 109 27.78 -32.39 14.16
N GLN A 110 27.30 -32.29 12.92
CA GLN A 110 27.44 -33.35 11.93
C GLN A 110 28.92 -33.66 11.64
N GLN A 111 29.74 -32.62 11.51
CA GLN A 111 31.18 -32.79 11.32
C GLN A 111 31.84 -33.48 12.53
N LEU A 112 31.47 -33.10 13.75
CA LEU A 112 31.98 -33.72 14.98
C LEU A 112 31.59 -35.19 15.07
N LEU A 113 30.34 -35.55 14.72
CA LEU A 113 29.91 -36.95 14.66
C LEU A 113 30.75 -37.74 13.64
N SER A 114 31.02 -37.17 12.46
CA SER A 114 31.86 -37.84 11.46
C SER A 114 33.30 -38.09 11.93
N GLN A 115 33.85 -37.19 12.76
CA GLN A 115 35.17 -37.36 13.36
C GLN A 115 35.15 -38.44 14.44
N ASN A 116 34.12 -38.45 15.29
CA ASN A 116 33.91 -39.48 16.30
C ASN A 116 33.75 -40.87 15.66
N ASP A 117 33.00 -40.98 14.57
CA ASP A 117 32.84 -42.26 13.85
C ASP A 117 34.18 -42.79 13.32
N LYS A 118 35.02 -41.92 12.75
CA LYS A 118 36.38 -42.29 12.31
C LYS A 118 37.25 -42.74 13.49
N LEU A 119 37.18 -42.03 14.62
CA LEU A 119 37.92 -42.40 15.82
C LEU A 119 37.46 -43.75 16.37
N LEU A 120 36.15 -43.98 16.45
CA LEU A 120 35.58 -45.26 16.86
C LEU A 120 36.01 -46.39 15.93
N GLN A 121 36.04 -46.16 14.61
CA GLN A 121 36.57 -47.15 13.65
C GLN A 121 38.04 -47.45 13.90
N SER A 122 38.87 -46.42 14.14
CA SER A 122 40.30 -46.59 14.48
C SER A 122 40.47 -47.42 15.75
N LEU A 123 39.75 -47.08 16.82
CA LEU A 123 39.81 -47.82 18.10
C LEU A 123 39.33 -49.27 17.95
N ARG A 124 38.32 -49.54 17.12
CA ARG A 124 37.88 -50.91 16.81
C ARG A 124 38.91 -51.73 16.04
N VAL A 125 39.75 -51.08 15.23
CA VAL A 125 40.87 -51.76 14.54
C VAL A 125 42.01 -52.01 15.53
N GLU A 126 42.33 -51.02 16.35
CA GLU A 126 43.34 -51.09 17.41
C GLU A 126 43.03 -52.21 18.42
N LEU A 127 41.79 -52.31 18.91
CA LEU A 127 41.33 -53.41 19.77
C LEU A 127 41.49 -54.77 19.09
N ARG A 128 41.16 -54.89 17.80
CA ARG A 128 41.36 -56.15 17.04
C ARG A 128 42.82 -56.54 16.91
N VAL A 129 43.75 -55.57 16.89
CA VAL A 129 45.19 -55.86 16.91
C VAL A 129 45.60 -56.35 18.29
N TYR A 130 45.14 -55.71 19.36
CA TYR A 130 45.41 -56.15 20.73
C TYR A 130 44.84 -57.54 21.03
N GLU A 131 43.63 -57.86 20.57
CA GLU A 131 43.04 -59.21 20.67
C GLU A 131 43.94 -60.25 19.99
N LYS A 132 44.44 -59.97 18.78
CA LYS A 132 45.36 -60.86 18.07
C LYS A 132 46.68 -61.05 18.81
N LEU A 133 47.23 -59.98 19.39
CA LEU A 133 48.44 -60.07 20.22
C LEU A 133 48.19 -60.92 21.47
N ASP A 134 47.05 -60.76 22.16
CA ASP A 134 46.70 -61.61 23.32
C ASP A 134 46.55 -63.08 22.93
N GLU A 135 45.93 -63.38 21.77
CA GLU A 135 45.87 -64.74 21.23
C GLU A 135 47.27 -65.30 20.93
N GLU A 136 48.18 -64.52 20.33
CA GLU A 136 49.57 -64.94 20.10
C GLU A 136 50.32 -65.16 21.43
N HIS A 137 50.11 -64.32 22.45
CA HIS A 137 50.67 -64.47 23.79
C HIS A 137 50.06 -65.64 24.59
N ARG A 138 48.80 -66.03 24.33
CA ARG A 138 48.17 -67.26 24.83
C ARG A 138 48.65 -68.52 24.10
N THR A 139 49.14 -68.38 22.87
CA THR A 139 49.62 -69.49 22.03
C THR A 139 51.11 -69.85 22.24
N PRO A 140 51.60 -70.00 23.49
CA PRO A 140 52.73 -70.90 23.71
C PRO A 140 52.49 -71.85 24.90
N ARG A 141 51.58 -72.84 24.77
CA ARG A 141 51.68 -74.09 25.58
C ARG A 141 50.76 -75.27 25.24
N ALA A 142 50.07 -75.28 24.10
CA ALA A 142 49.07 -76.34 23.83
C ALA A 142 49.39 -77.25 22.63
N SER A 143 50.59 -77.23 22.07
CA SER A 143 50.97 -78.22 21.04
C SER A 143 52.44 -78.58 21.08
N GLY A 144 52.70 -79.85 21.39
CA GLY A 144 53.76 -80.63 20.77
C GLY A 144 55.17 -80.40 21.29
N ALA A 145 55.62 -81.31 22.14
CA ALA A 145 57.03 -81.66 22.21
C ALA A 145 57.55 -82.05 20.81
N GLU A 146 58.86 -81.82 20.61
CA GLU A 146 59.71 -82.35 19.53
C GLU A 146 59.57 -81.69 18.13
N ALA A 147 60.50 -80.79 17.82
CA ALA A 147 61.51 -81.00 16.76
C ALA A 147 62.30 -79.70 16.48
N LEU A 148 63.56 -79.74 16.94
CA LEU A 148 64.76 -79.20 16.32
C LEU A 148 64.62 -78.15 15.19
N ARG A 149 65.03 -76.93 15.51
CA ARG A 149 66.01 -76.13 14.75
C ARG A 149 65.64 -75.84 13.29
N ASP A 150 64.78 -74.86 13.09
CA ASP A 150 64.92 -73.95 11.95
C ASP A 150 64.33 -72.57 12.28
N GLY A 151 65.09 -71.53 11.92
CA GLY A 151 64.59 -70.19 11.64
C GLY A 151 63.97 -69.40 12.79
N TRP A 152 64.79 -68.65 13.52
CA TRP A 152 64.43 -67.57 14.44
C TRP A 152 63.77 -66.36 13.73
N GLN A 153 62.78 -66.58 12.86
CA GLN A 153 62.21 -65.56 11.99
C GLN A 153 60.93 -64.91 12.55
N GLY A 154 60.28 -65.53 13.54
CA GLY A 154 59.09 -64.98 14.19
C GLY A 154 59.37 -63.91 15.26
N GLN A 155 60.52 -63.98 15.94
CA GLN A 155 60.90 -63.01 16.98
C GLN A 155 61.23 -61.63 16.39
N GLY A 156 61.78 -61.61 15.16
CA GLY A 156 62.08 -60.38 14.41
C GLY A 156 60.83 -59.68 13.90
N ALA A 157 59.83 -60.43 13.43
CA ALA A 157 58.55 -59.84 13.01
C ALA A 157 57.75 -59.23 14.18
N LEU A 158 57.84 -59.83 15.37
CA LEU A 158 57.16 -59.33 16.58
C LEU A 158 57.89 -58.09 17.18
N ALA A 159 59.23 -58.07 17.10
CA ALA A 159 60.03 -56.90 17.44
C ALA A 159 59.85 -55.75 16.43
N ASP A 160 59.77 -56.04 15.13
CA ASP A 160 59.46 -55.06 14.08
C ASP A 160 58.02 -54.52 14.22
N LEU A 161 57.05 -55.36 14.60
CA LEU A 161 55.68 -54.92 14.85
C LEU A 161 55.59 -54.03 16.10
N HIS A 162 56.37 -54.33 17.15
CA HIS A 162 56.47 -53.47 18.33
C HIS A 162 57.19 -52.13 18.01
N GLY A 163 58.23 -52.17 17.18
CA GLY A 163 58.89 -50.97 16.65
C GLY A 163 57.92 -50.10 15.83
N LEU A 164 57.14 -50.72 14.95
CA LEU A 164 56.11 -50.04 14.16
C LEU A 164 55.00 -49.46 15.05
N LEU A 165 54.58 -50.16 16.11
CA LEU A 165 53.59 -49.64 17.07
C LEU A 165 54.11 -48.42 17.83
N THR A 166 55.37 -48.43 18.25
CA THR A 166 55.98 -47.28 18.94
C THR A 166 56.17 -46.08 17.99
N GLU A 167 56.51 -46.31 16.72
CA GLU A 167 56.50 -45.27 15.69
C GLU A 167 55.09 -44.73 15.40
N VAL A 168 54.08 -45.59 15.28
CA VAL A 168 52.68 -45.17 15.09
C VAL A 168 52.19 -44.36 16.29
N GLN A 169 52.54 -44.75 17.52
CA GLN A 169 52.23 -43.99 18.74
C GLN A 169 52.93 -42.62 18.76
N ALA A 170 54.21 -42.55 18.37
CA ALA A 170 54.96 -41.30 18.30
C ALA A 170 54.39 -40.35 17.22
N LEU A 171 54.05 -40.87 16.04
CA LEU A 171 53.41 -40.09 14.97
C LEU A 171 52.01 -39.60 15.37
N ARG A 172 51.25 -40.40 16.12
CA ARG A 172 49.93 -40.00 16.65
C ARG A 172 50.07 -38.85 17.66
N ALA A 173 51.03 -38.93 18.58
CA ALA A 173 51.34 -37.85 19.51
C ALA A 173 51.79 -36.56 18.79
N GLN A 174 52.58 -36.69 17.71
CA GLN A 174 52.99 -35.55 16.89
C GLN A 174 51.81 -34.94 16.11
N LEU A 175 50.89 -35.77 15.61
CA LEU A 175 49.70 -35.28 14.94
C LEU A 175 48.74 -34.59 15.91
N GLU A 176 48.56 -35.13 17.11
CA GLU A 176 47.74 -34.54 18.18
C GLU A 176 48.25 -33.16 18.58
N THR A 177 49.56 -33.02 18.82
CA THR A 177 50.20 -31.73 19.08
C THR A 177 50.07 -30.75 17.90
N SER A 178 50.16 -31.24 16.65
CA SER A 178 49.90 -30.42 15.47
C SER A 178 48.45 -29.96 15.35
N ILE A 179 47.48 -30.81 15.71
CA ILE A 179 46.06 -30.46 15.68
C ILE A 179 45.74 -29.45 16.78
N GLU A 180 46.30 -29.61 17.97
CA GLU A 180 46.12 -28.68 19.09
C GLU A 180 46.72 -27.31 18.81
N THR A 181 47.92 -27.26 18.23
CA THR A 181 48.52 -26.00 17.79
C THR A 181 47.71 -25.33 16.68
N ASN A 182 47.20 -26.10 15.71
CA ASN A 182 46.35 -25.55 14.65
C ASN A 182 45.01 -25.02 15.19
N ARG A 183 44.37 -25.75 16.11
CA ARG A 183 43.15 -25.28 16.83
C ARG A 183 43.41 -23.99 17.61
N ALA A 184 44.55 -23.88 18.30
CA ALA A 184 44.92 -22.66 19.03
C ALA A 184 45.14 -21.47 18.08
N LEU A 185 45.71 -21.70 16.90
CA LEU A 185 45.89 -20.67 15.87
C LEU A 185 44.55 -20.26 15.26
N GLN A 186 43.65 -21.20 14.96
CA GLN A 186 42.30 -20.90 14.47
C GLN A 186 41.51 -20.05 15.48
N SER A 187 41.53 -20.42 16.76
CA SER A 187 40.86 -19.65 17.81
C SER A 187 41.42 -18.22 17.93
N LYS A 188 42.74 -18.04 17.82
CA LYS A 188 43.36 -16.69 17.80
C LYS A 188 42.97 -15.87 16.57
N LEU A 189 42.85 -16.50 15.39
CA LEU A 189 42.41 -15.82 14.17
C LEU A 189 40.94 -15.39 14.26
N GLU A 190 40.07 -16.26 14.77
CA GLU A 190 38.66 -15.94 15.00
C GLU A 190 38.51 -14.79 16.02
N GLU A 191 39.30 -14.79 17.09
CA GLU A 191 39.31 -13.70 18.07
C GLU A 191 39.75 -12.36 17.44
N GLN A 192 40.78 -12.38 16.58
CA GLN A 192 41.22 -11.18 15.88
C GLN A 192 40.20 -10.68 14.86
N LEU A 193 39.51 -11.57 14.15
CA LEU A 193 38.44 -11.19 13.22
C LEU A 193 37.23 -10.62 13.98
N ALA A 194 36.84 -11.22 15.10
CA ALA A 194 35.77 -10.71 15.96
C ALA A 194 36.13 -9.37 16.63
N LYS A 195 37.41 -9.14 16.95
CA LYS A 195 37.89 -7.87 17.50
C LYS A 195 37.97 -6.78 16.42
N GLY A 196 38.56 -7.09 15.26
CA GLY A 196 38.66 -6.16 14.13
C GLY A 196 37.29 -5.78 13.55
N GLY A 197 36.33 -6.71 13.52
CA GLY A 197 34.94 -6.42 13.14
C GLY A 197 34.24 -5.45 14.10
N ARG A 198 34.46 -5.61 15.42
CA ARG A 198 33.91 -4.70 16.44
C ARG A 198 34.55 -3.31 16.38
N GLU A 199 35.86 -3.23 16.23
CA GLU A 199 36.59 -1.95 16.11
C GLU A 199 36.21 -1.19 14.83
N ALA A 200 36.04 -1.88 13.70
CA ALA A 200 35.59 -1.26 12.45
C ALA A 200 34.12 -0.78 12.53
N GLN A 201 33.26 -1.54 13.22
CA GLN A 201 31.86 -1.17 13.43
C GLN A 201 31.70 -0.01 14.43
N GLU A 202 32.48 0.02 15.51
CA GLU A 202 32.54 1.16 16.43
C GLU A 202 33.11 2.42 15.75
N ALA A 203 34.12 2.28 14.90
CA ALA A 203 34.65 3.39 14.11
C ALA A 203 33.65 3.93 13.08
N ALA A 204 32.85 3.05 12.45
CA ALA A 204 31.77 3.45 11.55
C ALA A 204 30.62 4.17 12.29
N LEU A 205 30.25 3.69 13.48
CA LEU A 205 29.25 4.34 14.33
C LEU A 205 29.75 5.70 14.87
N ALA A 206 31.02 5.79 15.27
CA ALA A 206 31.64 7.05 15.70
C ALA A 206 31.71 8.07 14.55
N SER A 207 31.97 7.62 13.32
CA SER A 207 31.96 8.46 12.12
C SER A 207 30.54 8.94 11.75
N ALA A 208 29.52 8.08 11.92
CA ALA A 208 28.11 8.44 11.69
C ALA A 208 27.57 9.44 12.72
N LEU A 209 28.04 9.37 13.98
CA LEU A 209 27.67 10.32 15.03
C LEU A 209 28.31 11.70 14.87
N GLN A 210 29.45 11.82 14.17
CA GLN A 210 30.06 13.11 13.84
C GLN A 210 29.38 13.84 12.67
N THR A 211 28.50 13.17 11.92
CA THR A 211 27.77 13.75 10.78
C THR A 211 26.37 14.28 11.11
N LEU A 212 25.95 14.29 12.37
CA LEU A 212 24.68 14.90 12.76
C LEU A 212 24.86 16.40 13.01
N PRO A 213 24.15 17.31 12.30
CA PRO A 213 24.16 18.72 12.66
C PRO A 213 23.47 18.90 14.01
N THR A 214 24.11 19.70 14.87
CA THR A 214 23.67 20.11 16.20
C THR A 214 22.25 20.70 16.15
N ALA A 215 21.25 19.92 16.58
CA ALA A 215 19.93 20.47 16.91
C ALA A 215 20.03 21.13 18.29
N GLU A 216 20.06 22.47 18.30
CA GLU A 216 20.00 23.27 19.51
C GLU A 216 18.73 22.94 20.32
N ARG A 217 18.95 22.61 21.59
CA ARG A 217 17.94 22.44 22.61
C ARG A 217 17.85 23.76 23.39
N PRO A 218 16.69 24.46 23.43
CA PRO A 218 16.53 25.57 24.37
C PRO A 218 16.17 25.01 25.74
N LEU A 219 17.09 25.17 26.71
CA LEU A 219 16.80 25.13 28.14
C LEU A 219 16.04 26.40 28.53
N GLY A 220 15.04 26.24 29.40
CA GLY A 220 14.10 27.29 29.77
C GLY A 220 14.61 28.31 30.79
N LEU A 221 13.97 29.46 30.75
CA LEU A 221 13.78 30.55 31.72
C LEU A 221 12.56 31.30 31.15
N ASP A 222 11.60 31.88 31.86
CA ASP A 222 11.28 32.10 33.26
C ASP A 222 9.79 32.55 33.23
N ARG A 223 9.07 32.42 34.34
CA ARG A 223 7.66 32.84 34.41
C ARG A 223 7.54 34.35 34.26
N GLN A 224 6.69 34.81 33.33
CA GLN A 224 5.89 36.00 33.62
C GLN A 224 4.54 35.98 32.89
N ASP A 225 3.53 36.08 33.73
CA ASP A 225 2.12 36.36 33.52
C ASP A 225 1.98 37.77 32.91
N ASP A 226 1.39 37.90 31.71
CA ASP A 226 0.39 38.94 31.47
C ASP A 226 -0.37 38.78 30.14
N ASP A 227 -1.56 39.33 30.19
CA ASP A 227 -2.69 39.34 29.27
C ASP A 227 -2.41 39.87 27.85
N THR A 228 -3.35 39.59 26.94
CA THR A 228 -3.61 40.27 25.64
C THR A 228 -3.14 39.58 24.35
N CYS A 229 -4.10 38.97 23.64
CA CYS A 229 -4.04 38.70 22.21
C CYS A 229 -3.94 40.02 21.41
N PRO A 230 -3.23 40.02 20.26
CA PRO A 230 -3.97 40.41 19.06
C PRO A 230 -3.62 39.63 17.78
N VAL A 231 -4.65 39.60 16.93
CA VAL A 231 -4.72 39.17 15.54
C VAL A 231 -3.86 40.06 14.64
N THR A 232 -3.01 39.47 13.79
CA THR A 232 -2.56 39.98 12.48
C THR A 232 -2.09 38.77 11.66
N VAL A 233 -2.75 38.38 10.56
CA VAL A 233 -2.55 38.84 9.17
C VAL A 233 -1.09 38.78 8.73
N GLU A 234 -0.72 37.68 8.06
CA GLU A 234 0.37 37.69 7.07
C GLU A 234 -0.08 36.96 5.80
N ASN A 235 -0.29 37.77 4.75
CA ASN A 235 0.01 37.38 3.39
C ASN A 235 1.54 37.36 3.25
N SER A 236 2.12 36.27 2.74
CA SER A 236 3.18 36.41 1.75
C SER A 236 3.26 35.17 0.85
N TYR A 237 3.19 35.49 -0.42
CA TYR A 237 3.43 34.70 -1.62
C TYR A 237 4.94 34.76 -1.89
N ASP A 238 5.58 33.63 -2.19
CA ASP A 238 6.82 33.55 -2.97
C ASP A 238 6.93 32.11 -3.49
N LEU A 239 6.63 31.86 -4.76
CA LEU A 239 7.50 31.98 -5.94
C LEU A 239 8.36 30.71 -6.12
N PHE A 240 7.83 29.82 -6.95
CA PHE A 240 8.57 28.73 -7.58
C PHE A 240 9.59 29.33 -8.55
N ASP A 241 10.85 28.93 -8.40
CA ASP A 241 11.80 28.92 -9.51
C ASP A 241 12.76 27.74 -9.35
N SER A 242 12.80 26.85 -10.34
CA SER A 242 13.95 25.97 -10.59
C SER A 242 13.84 25.36 -11.99
N THR A 243 14.52 26.05 -12.88
CA THR A 243 14.82 25.70 -14.26
C THR A 243 15.71 24.47 -14.36
N ALA A 244 15.47 23.68 -15.40
CA ALA A 244 16.24 22.51 -15.81
C ALA A 244 17.70 22.81 -16.16
N ALA A 245 18.61 21.90 -15.81
CA ALA A 245 19.89 21.72 -16.48
C ALA A 245 20.35 20.25 -16.37
N VAL A 246 20.77 19.67 -17.50
CA VAL A 246 21.37 18.33 -17.67
C VAL A 246 22.89 18.52 -17.98
N PRO A 247 23.70 17.45 -18.21
CA PRO A 247 24.74 16.83 -17.37
C PRO A 247 26.19 17.17 -17.82
N PRO A 248 27.25 16.47 -17.32
CA PRO A 248 27.97 15.48 -18.16
C PRO A 248 28.49 14.21 -17.41
N THR A 249 28.37 12.99 -17.98
CA THR A 249 29.37 12.16 -18.74
C THR A 249 30.58 11.66 -17.92
N SER A 250 30.76 10.35 -17.64
CA SER A 250 31.60 9.33 -18.36
C SER A 250 32.25 8.44 -17.27
N ALA A 251 32.69 7.17 -17.40
CA ALA A 251 32.84 6.18 -18.48
C ALA A 251 33.20 4.79 -17.88
N SER A 252 33.11 3.76 -18.74
CA SER A 252 33.83 2.45 -18.76
C SER A 252 33.51 1.43 -17.65
N GLU A 253 33.45 0.11 -17.88
CA GLU A 253 34.04 -0.76 -18.92
C GLU A 253 33.34 -2.14 -18.87
N ALA A 254 33.19 -2.81 -20.03
CA ALA A 254 32.82 -4.24 -20.11
C ALA A 254 34.08 -5.12 -20.03
N PRO A 255 33.95 -6.44 -19.80
CA PRO A 255 34.02 -7.34 -20.96
C PRO A 255 33.05 -8.52 -20.94
N SER A 256 32.90 -9.08 -22.14
CA SER A 256 31.91 -10.02 -22.67
C SER A 256 32.24 -11.52 -22.53
N LEU A 257 31.22 -12.34 -22.88
CA LEU A 257 31.21 -13.72 -23.41
C LEU A 257 30.93 -14.86 -22.42
N SER A 258 29.79 -15.56 -22.60
CA SER A 258 29.79 -16.88 -23.24
C SER A 258 28.37 -17.36 -23.58
N VAL A 259 28.16 -17.61 -24.87
CA VAL A 259 27.13 -18.49 -25.43
C VAL A 259 27.29 -19.88 -24.83
N ASN A 260 26.19 -20.54 -24.44
CA ASN A 260 25.97 -21.98 -24.58
C ASN A 260 24.48 -22.29 -24.41
N ASP A 261 23.84 -22.65 -25.53
CA ASP A 261 22.65 -23.49 -25.56
C ASP A 261 23.05 -24.91 -25.15
N VAL A 262 22.35 -25.51 -24.19
CA VAL A 262 22.23 -26.97 -24.06
C VAL A 262 20.86 -27.32 -23.47
N ASP A 263 20.16 -28.16 -24.24
CA ASP A 263 18.94 -28.88 -23.87
C ASP A 263 19.02 -29.56 -22.50
N SER A 264 17.90 -29.58 -21.79
CA SER A 264 17.59 -30.67 -20.86
C SER A 264 16.08 -30.91 -20.83
N LEU A 265 15.68 -31.88 -21.66
CA LEU A 265 14.42 -32.60 -21.68
C LEU A 265 14.20 -33.36 -20.36
N SER A 266 12.97 -33.32 -19.82
CA SER A 266 12.35 -34.39 -19.01
C SER A 266 10.93 -33.91 -18.66
N CYS A 267 9.82 -34.63 -18.83
CA CYS A 267 9.60 -36.06 -18.89
C CYS A 267 8.39 -36.38 -19.81
N VAL A 268 8.47 -37.56 -20.40
CA VAL A 268 7.48 -38.27 -21.22
C VAL A 268 6.23 -38.72 -20.44
N SER A 269 5.09 -38.63 -21.14
CA SER A 269 3.96 -39.59 -21.32
C SER A 269 3.33 -40.29 -20.09
N ILE A 270 2.00 -40.45 -20.01
CA ILE A 270 1.27 -41.58 -20.62
C ILE A 270 -0.24 -41.25 -20.81
N SER A 271 -0.73 -41.72 -21.97
CA SER A 271 -2.10 -41.84 -22.49
C SER A 271 -3.20 -42.31 -21.52
N SER A 272 -4.42 -41.77 -21.65
CA SER A 272 -5.57 -42.53 -22.19
C SER A 272 -6.89 -41.76 -22.21
N ALA A 273 -7.67 -42.08 -23.23
CA ALA A 273 -8.92 -41.47 -23.65
C ALA A 273 -10.08 -41.65 -22.66
N THR A 274 -10.90 -40.61 -22.51
CA THR A 274 -12.37 -40.74 -22.61
C THR A 274 -12.92 -39.39 -23.08
N SER A 275 -13.54 -39.39 -24.25
CA SER A 275 -14.31 -38.28 -24.79
C SER A 275 -15.55 -38.02 -23.92
N ILE A 276 -15.73 -36.79 -23.46
CA ILE A 276 -17.05 -36.22 -23.20
C ILE A 276 -17.16 -34.96 -24.07
N PRO A 277 -18.08 -34.91 -25.06
CA PRO A 277 -18.30 -33.72 -25.85
C PRO A 277 -19.23 -32.79 -25.08
N CYS A 278 -18.67 -31.76 -24.43
CA CYS A 278 -19.49 -30.69 -23.85
C CYS A 278 -19.74 -29.59 -24.88
N MET A 279 -20.75 -29.81 -25.71
CA MET A 279 -21.65 -28.75 -26.20
C MET A 279 -22.59 -28.39 -25.04
N SER A 280 -23.00 -27.18 -24.72
CA SER A 280 -22.83 -25.84 -25.30
C SER A 280 -23.25 -24.83 -24.22
N GLY A 281 -22.57 -23.69 -24.20
CA GLY A 281 -22.92 -22.51 -23.42
C GLY A 281 -22.14 -21.32 -23.99
N LEU A 282 -22.32 -21.08 -25.29
CA LEU A 282 -21.68 -20.00 -26.03
C LEU A 282 -22.05 -18.65 -25.40
N VAL A 283 -21.09 -18.00 -24.74
CA VAL A 283 -21.01 -16.54 -24.71
C VAL A 283 -19.89 -16.15 -25.67
N PRO A 284 -20.20 -15.55 -26.83
CA PRO A 284 -19.20 -15.05 -27.75
C PRO A 284 -18.38 -13.93 -27.08
N GLY A 285 -17.06 -14.13 -26.93
CA GLY A 285 -16.12 -13.01 -26.88
C GLY A 285 -15.00 -13.00 -25.85
N ARG A 286 -14.89 -13.93 -24.88
CA ARG A 286 -13.84 -13.82 -23.83
C ARG A 286 -13.23 -15.13 -23.34
N HIS A 287 -12.58 -15.89 -24.22
CA HIS A 287 -11.74 -17.03 -23.80
C HIS A 287 -10.43 -17.17 -24.58
N LEU A 288 -9.77 -16.06 -24.95
CA LEU A 288 -8.49 -16.14 -25.71
C LEU A 288 -7.30 -16.57 -24.84
N TRP A 289 -7.40 -16.54 -23.51
CA TRP A 289 -6.26 -16.78 -22.62
C TRP A 289 -6.41 -18.01 -21.71
N ALA A 290 -7.51 -18.76 -21.84
CA ALA A 290 -7.72 -19.97 -21.05
C ALA A 290 -6.83 -21.10 -21.57
N SER A 291 -5.85 -21.54 -20.77
CA SER A 291 -4.92 -22.61 -21.12
C SER A 291 -4.98 -23.73 -20.09
N LYS A 292 -4.98 -24.99 -20.55
CA LYS A 292 -4.87 -26.17 -19.67
C LYS A 292 -3.54 -26.21 -18.90
N SER A 293 -2.52 -25.48 -19.36
CA SER A 293 -1.21 -25.34 -18.71
C SER A 293 -1.01 -23.99 -17.99
N GLY A 294 -2.04 -23.14 -17.88
CA GLY A 294 -1.90 -21.80 -17.31
C GLY A 294 -1.52 -21.80 -15.83
N CYS A 295 -0.60 -20.92 -15.42
CA CYS A 295 -0.16 -20.82 -14.01
C CYS A 295 -1.09 -19.97 -13.15
N HIS A 296 -1.97 -19.18 -13.75
CA HIS A 296 -2.86 -18.26 -13.04
C HIS A 296 -4.30 -18.77 -13.13
N VAL A 297 -5.13 -18.44 -12.14
CA VAL A 297 -6.53 -18.86 -12.10
C VAL A 297 -7.41 -17.61 -12.05
N LEU A 298 -8.40 -17.54 -12.92
CA LEU A 298 -9.43 -16.50 -12.94
C LEU A 298 -10.78 -17.11 -12.58
N GLY A 299 -11.55 -16.41 -11.76
CA GLY A 299 -12.94 -16.72 -11.44
C GLY A 299 -13.59 -15.56 -10.72
N MET A 300 -14.88 -15.69 -10.46
CA MET A 300 -15.59 -14.73 -9.62
C MET A 300 -15.10 -14.84 -8.18
N ILE A 301 -15.01 -13.70 -7.48
CA ILE A 301 -14.54 -13.69 -6.09
C ILE A 301 -15.51 -14.44 -5.18
N GLU A 302 -16.80 -14.40 -5.50
CA GLU A 302 -17.85 -15.11 -4.77
C GLU A 302 -17.67 -16.63 -4.85
N ASP A 303 -17.27 -17.15 -6.01
CA ASP A 303 -17.01 -18.58 -6.22
C ASP A 303 -15.75 -19.03 -5.48
N TYR A 304 -14.72 -18.17 -5.44
CA TYR A 304 -13.51 -18.41 -4.66
C TYR A 304 -13.80 -18.44 -3.15
N ASP A 305 -14.58 -17.49 -2.64
CA ASP A 305 -14.98 -17.45 -1.24
C ASP A 305 -15.83 -18.66 -0.86
N ALA A 306 -16.73 -19.09 -1.73
CA ALA A 306 -17.51 -20.31 -1.55
C ALA A 306 -16.60 -21.55 -1.49
N LEU A 307 -15.61 -21.64 -2.38
CA LEU A 307 -14.65 -22.74 -2.42
C LEU A 307 -13.80 -22.78 -1.14
N CYS A 308 -13.30 -21.63 -0.69
CA CYS A 308 -12.54 -21.52 0.56
C CYS A 308 -13.37 -21.97 1.77
N LYS A 309 -14.67 -21.61 1.82
CA LYS A 309 -15.59 -22.07 2.87
C LYS A 309 -15.78 -23.59 2.83
N GLN A 310 -15.97 -24.19 1.65
CA GLN A 310 -16.13 -25.64 1.50
C GLN A 310 -14.87 -26.39 1.93
N ILE A 311 -13.69 -25.96 1.47
CA ILE A 311 -12.41 -26.56 1.86
C ILE A 311 -12.18 -26.44 3.36
N GLY A 312 -12.45 -25.27 3.96
CA GLY A 312 -12.33 -25.06 5.39
C GLY A 312 -13.30 -25.91 6.23
N GLN A 313 -14.52 -26.15 5.75
CA GLN A 313 -15.45 -27.09 6.38
C GLN A 313 -14.97 -28.53 6.29
N GLY A 314 -14.43 -28.94 5.13
CA GLY A 314 -13.84 -30.27 4.93
C GLY A 314 -12.66 -30.53 5.85
N GLN A 315 -11.77 -29.56 6.04
CA GLN A 315 -10.64 -29.66 6.97
C GLN A 315 -11.09 -29.86 8.43
N LYS A 316 -12.11 -29.12 8.87
CA LYS A 316 -12.68 -29.29 10.22
C LYS A 316 -13.29 -30.67 10.41
N LEU A 317 -14.01 -31.17 9.41
CA LEU A 317 -14.58 -32.52 9.44
C LEU A 317 -13.49 -33.60 9.48
N LEU A 318 -12.41 -33.44 8.72
CA LEU A 318 -11.27 -34.36 8.76
C LEU A 318 -10.55 -34.37 10.11
N ALA A 319 -10.37 -33.21 10.75
CA ALA A 319 -9.80 -33.13 12.10
C ALA A 319 -10.69 -33.81 13.15
N GLU A 320 -12.00 -33.62 13.07
CA GLU A 320 -12.98 -34.31 13.94
C GLU A 320 -12.95 -35.84 13.72
N MET A 321 -12.83 -36.29 12.47
CA MET A 321 -12.67 -37.70 12.14
C MET A 321 -11.35 -38.28 12.67
N ASP A 322 -10.25 -37.53 12.61
CA ASP A 322 -8.96 -37.95 13.16
C ASP A 322 -9.01 -38.12 14.68
N ILE A 323 -9.66 -37.19 15.39
CA ILE A 323 -9.91 -37.31 16.84
C ILE A 323 -10.73 -38.57 17.14
N GLN A 324 -11.81 -38.85 16.39
CA GLN A 324 -12.63 -40.04 16.57
C GLN A 324 -11.86 -41.36 16.32
N ILE A 325 -10.88 -41.34 15.42
CA ILE A 325 -9.98 -42.49 15.17
C ILE A 325 -8.99 -42.64 16.32
N GLN A 326 -8.40 -41.55 16.82
CA GLN A 326 -7.46 -41.58 17.94
C GLN A 326 -8.11 -41.94 19.29
N GLU A 327 -9.38 -41.59 19.48
CA GLU A 327 -10.17 -41.94 20.68
C GLU A 327 -10.71 -43.39 20.67
N ALA A 328 -10.50 -44.15 19.59
CA ALA A 328 -10.84 -45.57 19.56
C ALA A 328 -9.95 -46.35 20.55
N PRO A 329 -10.50 -47.07 21.53
CA PRO A 329 -9.69 -47.71 22.57
C PRO A 329 -8.79 -48.79 21.98
N SER A 330 -7.49 -48.70 22.29
CA SER A 330 -6.49 -49.72 21.94
C SER A 330 -6.90 -51.10 22.48
N PRO A 331 -6.71 -52.19 21.72
CA PRO A 331 -7.10 -53.53 22.14
C PRO A 331 -6.05 -54.10 23.09
N THR A 332 -6.07 -53.71 24.36
CA THR A 332 -5.32 -54.40 25.41
C THR A 332 -6.12 -54.37 26.70
N GLY A 333 -6.80 -55.48 27.01
CA GLY A 333 -7.51 -55.71 28.27
C GLY A 333 -8.88 -56.36 28.09
N ARG A 334 -9.01 -57.59 28.57
CA ARG A 334 -10.12 -58.53 28.39
C ARG A 334 -11.26 -58.30 29.41
N GLU A 335 -12.48 -58.66 29.00
CA GLU A 335 -13.62 -59.16 29.82
C GLU A 335 -14.27 -58.24 30.87
N LEU A 336 -15.53 -57.81 30.66
CA LEU A 336 -16.76 -58.50 31.14
C LEU A 336 -18.03 -57.70 30.74
N GLU A 337 -19.05 -58.43 30.32
CA GLU A 337 -20.49 -58.14 30.33
C GLU A 337 -21.01 -56.69 30.49
N THR A 338 -21.71 -56.17 29.47
CA THR A 338 -23.17 -55.97 29.50
C THR A 338 -23.71 -55.41 28.18
N LYS A 339 -24.94 -55.83 27.86
CA LYS A 339 -25.72 -55.51 26.67
C LYS A 339 -25.96 -53.99 26.52
N GLY A 340 -25.89 -53.53 25.27
CA GLY A 340 -26.48 -52.26 24.82
C GLY A 340 -25.45 -51.16 24.55
N LEU A 341 -25.52 -50.59 23.33
CA LEU A 341 -24.82 -49.37 22.89
C LEU A 341 -23.32 -49.48 22.55
N ARG A 342 -22.97 -50.30 21.55
CA ARG A 342 -21.70 -50.16 20.79
C ARG A 342 -21.92 -49.95 19.29
N SER A 343 -22.89 -49.11 18.92
CA SER A 343 -23.19 -48.78 17.50
C SER A 343 -23.07 -47.29 17.18
N ALA A 344 -23.12 -46.41 18.18
CA ALA A 344 -23.07 -44.95 17.97
C ALA A 344 -21.73 -44.40 17.42
N PRO A 345 -20.54 -44.89 17.81
CA PRO A 345 -19.27 -44.34 17.32
C PRO A 345 -19.02 -44.61 15.82
N LEU A 346 -19.29 -45.83 15.35
CA LEU A 346 -19.14 -46.18 13.93
C LEU A 346 -20.17 -45.46 13.05
N GLY A 347 -21.43 -45.33 13.53
CA GLY A 347 -22.46 -44.60 12.79
C GLY A 347 -22.10 -43.13 12.57
N ARG A 348 -21.58 -42.47 13.61
CA ARG A 348 -21.09 -41.08 13.54
C ARG A 348 -19.92 -40.94 12.57
N PHE A 349 -18.96 -41.86 12.63
CA PHE A 349 -17.82 -41.86 11.72
C PHE A 349 -18.24 -42.05 10.26
N VAL A 350 -19.13 -43.00 9.97
CA VAL A 350 -19.67 -43.22 8.62
C VAL A 350 -20.45 -41.99 8.11
N THR A 351 -21.22 -41.32 8.97
CA THR A 351 -21.88 -40.06 8.59
C THR A 351 -20.88 -38.93 8.34
N ALA A 352 -19.79 -38.84 9.10
CA ALA A 352 -18.73 -37.85 8.90
C ALA A 352 -18.00 -38.08 7.57
N VAL A 353 -17.68 -39.34 7.23
CA VAL A 353 -17.10 -39.73 5.94
C VAL A 353 -18.04 -39.36 4.78
N ASN A 354 -19.34 -39.66 4.89
CA ASN A 354 -20.32 -39.30 3.87
C ASN A 354 -20.45 -37.77 3.71
N THR A 355 -20.37 -37.02 4.80
CA THR A 355 -20.41 -35.55 4.78
C THR A 355 -19.15 -34.98 4.12
N ALA A 356 -17.97 -35.51 4.48
CA ALA A 356 -16.69 -35.11 3.88
C ALA A 356 -16.66 -35.38 2.38
N LYS A 357 -17.24 -36.50 1.93
CA LYS A 357 -17.41 -36.81 0.50
C LYS A 357 -18.25 -35.75 -0.21
N LEU A 358 -19.40 -35.38 0.34
CA LEU A 358 -20.28 -34.35 -0.25
C LEU A 358 -19.58 -32.98 -0.30
N THR A 359 -18.85 -32.61 0.75
CA THR A 359 -18.06 -31.36 0.78
C THR A 359 -16.98 -31.35 -0.32
N LEU A 360 -16.32 -32.48 -0.56
CA LEU A 360 -15.31 -32.59 -1.62
C LEU A 360 -15.93 -32.54 -3.03
N GLU A 361 -17.09 -33.16 -3.21
CA GLU A 361 -17.86 -33.10 -4.47
C GLU A 361 -18.31 -31.66 -4.78
N GLU A 362 -18.78 -30.92 -3.79
CA GLU A 362 -19.15 -29.51 -3.96
C GLU A 362 -17.94 -28.61 -4.22
N ALA A 363 -16.81 -28.86 -3.54
CA ALA A 363 -15.55 -28.17 -3.85
C ALA A 363 -15.08 -28.46 -5.28
N ALA A 364 -15.21 -29.70 -5.76
CA ALA A 364 -14.91 -30.07 -7.15
C ALA A 364 -15.83 -29.36 -8.15
N ARG A 365 -17.13 -29.21 -7.83
CA ARG A 365 -18.08 -28.45 -8.64
C ARG A 365 -17.68 -26.97 -8.73
N LEU A 366 -17.31 -26.34 -7.60
CA LEU A 366 -16.86 -24.95 -7.56
C LEU A 366 -15.55 -24.72 -8.33
N LEU A 367 -14.63 -25.69 -8.30
CA LEU A 367 -13.40 -25.66 -9.10
C LEU A 367 -13.66 -25.61 -10.62
N THR A 368 -14.80 -26.10 -11.10
CA THR A 368 -15.15 -25.99 -12.53
C THR A 368 -15.54 -24.58 -12.96
N LEU A 369 -15.87 -23.70 -12.02
CA LEU A 369 -16.18 -22.29 -12.26
C LEU A 369 -14.91 -21.42 -12.39
N LEU A 370 -13.76 -21.99 -12.01
CA LEU A 370 -12.44 -21.35 -12.05
C LEU A 370 -11.69 -21.78 -13.32
N TRP A 371 -11.00 -20.82 -13.94
CA TRP A 371 -10.36 -20.97 -15.25
C TRP A 371 -8.87 -20.75 -15.15
N ARG A 372 -8.07 -21.67 -15.69
CA ARG A 372 -6.62 -21.48 -15.78
C ARG A 372 -6.26 -20.58 -16.95
N VAL A 373 -5.39 -19.60 -16.71
CA VAL A 373 -5.02 -18.56 -17.65
C VAL A 373 -3.50 -18.46 -17.78
N SER A 374 -3.06 -18.26 -19.02
CA SER A 374 -1.69 -17.85 -19.32
C SER A 374 -1.70 -16.35 -19.62
N LEU A 375 -0.99 -15.55 -18.83
CA LEU A 375 -0.85 -14.13 -19.14
C LEU A 375 -0.14 -13.96 -20.48
N PRO A 376 -0.53 -12.99 -21.32
CA PRO A 376 0.23 -12.66 -22.51
C PRO A 376 1.64 -12.23 -22.09
N THR A 377 2.62 -13.06 -22.43
CA THR A 377 4.03 -12.69 -22.32
C THR A 377 4.24 -11.49 -23.24
N ASN A 378 4.79 -10.40 -22.71
CA ASN A 378 4.93 -9.12 -23.40
C ASN A 378 5.29 -9.30 -24.90
N GLY A 379 4.40 -8.85 -25.78
CA GLY A 379 4.74 -8.58 -27.18
C GLY A 379 3.95 -9.31 -28.27
N GLN A 380 2.98 -10.18 -27.96
CA GLN A 380 2.33 -11.00 -29.00
C GLN A 380 0.80 -10.87 -29.04
N CYS A 381 0.30 -9.64 -29.16
CA CYS A 381 -1.08 -9.36 -29.56
C CYS A 381 -1.08 -8.32 -30.68
N THR A 382 -0.94 -8.77 -31.93
CA THR A 382 -0.85 -7.92 -33.13
C THR A 382 -2.10 -7.07 -33.41
N LEU A 383 -3.28 -7.41 -32.84
CA LEU A 383 -4.52 -6.64 -33.05
C LEU A 383 -4.86 -5.66 -31.91
N HIS A 384 -4.38 -5.90 -30.70
CA HIS A 384 -4.69 -5.00 -29.57
C HIS A 384 -3.70 -3.81 -29.48
N CYS A 385 -2.47 -3.97 -29.97
CA CYS A 385 -1.47 -2.90 -29.94
C CYS A 385 -1.91 -1.66 -30.75
N GLU A 386 -2.64 -1.84 -31.84
CA GLU A 386 -3.13 -0.75 -32.70
C GLU A 386 -4.25 0.05 -32.00
N GLN A 387 -5.28 -0.64 -31.48
CA GLN A 387 -6.36 0.04 -30.73
C GLN A 387 -5.88 0.67 -29.42
N THR A 388 -4.94 0.05 -28.71
CA THR A 388 -4.34 0.67 -27.51
C THR A 388 -3.56 1.93 -27.89
N GLY A 389 -2.77 1.89 -28.96
CA GLY A 389 -2.04 3.07 -29.44
C GLY A 389 -2.96 4.21 -29.90
N GLU A 390 -4.06 3.89 -30.59
CA GLU A 390 -5.07 4.86 -31.00
C GLU A 390 -5.78 5.51 -29.81
N THR A 391 -6.18 4.72 -28.81
CA THR A 391 -6.81 5.25 -27.60
C THR A 391 -5.85 6.08 -26.75
N GLU A 392 -4.58 5.68 -26.63
CA GLU A 392 -3.55 6.49 -25.97
C GLU A 392 -3.29 7.83 -26.69
N ALA A 393 -3.28 7.83 -28.02
CA ALA A 393 -3.18 9.06 -28.81
C ALA A 393 -4.40 9.97 -28.65
N GLU A 394 -5.61 9.41 -28.52
CA GLU A 394 -6.81 10.19 -28.26
C GLU A 394 -6.81 10.78 -26.85
N ILE A 395 -6.39 10.01 -25.84
CA ILE A 395 -6.26 10.47 -24.44
C ILE A 395 -5.30 11.66 -24.36
N THR A 396 -4.11 11.56 -24.98
CA THR A 396 -3.14 12.67 -24.98
C THR A 396 -3.67 13.91 -25.71
N LYS A 397 -4.40 13.74 -26.81
CA LYS A 397 -5.06 14.83 -27.52
C LYS A 397 -6.15 15.51 -26.68
N LEU A 398 -6.95 14.74 -25.95
CA LEU A 398 -7.97 15.27 -25.04
C LEU A 398 -7.34 16.01 -23.87
N HIS A 399 -6.27 15.48 -23.28
CA HIS A 399 -5.51 16.18 -22.23
C HIS A 399 -4.97 17.53 -22.70
N LYS A 400 -4.43 17.60 -23.92
CA LYS A 400 -3.96 18.88 -24.51
C LYS A 400 -5.11 19.88 -24.68
N LYS A 401 -6.26 19.44 -25.20
CA LYS A 401 -7.44 20.29 -25.34
C LYS A 401 -7.97 20.79 -23.99
N LEU A 402 -8.00 19.92 -22.98
CA LEU A 402 -8.43 20.27 -21.62
C LEU A 402 -7.49 21.34 -21.04
N PHE A 403 -6.18 21.14 -21.17
CA PHE A 403 -5.18 22.12 -20.73
C PHE A 403 -5.35 23.49 -21.42
N GLU A 404 -5.63 23.50 -22.73
CA GLU A 404 -5.91 24.75 -23.46
C GLU A 404 -7.20 25.45 -22.99
N GLN A 405 -8.25 24.68 -22.67
CA GLN A 405 -9.50 25.22 -22.12
C GLN A 405 -9.30 25.78 -20.71
N GLU A 406 -8.56 25.08 -19.85
CA GLU A 406 -8.22 25.53 -18.50
C GLU A 406 -7.45 26.85 -18.54
N LYS A 407 -6.46 26.98 -19.44
CA LYS A 407 -5.72 28.23 -19.63
C LYS A 407 -6.63 29.39 -20.06
N LYS A 408 -7.58 29.14 -20.97
CA LYS A 408 -8.56 30.16 -21.40
C LYS A 408 -9.46 30.56 -20.23
N LEU A 409 -9.94 29.59 -19.45
CA LEU A 409 -10.78 29.84 -18.28
C LEU A 409 -10.05 30.69 -17.23
N GLN A 410 -8.80 30.36 -16.91
CA GLN A 410 -7.97 31.16 -16.00
C GLN A 410 -7.78 32.60 -16.48
N ASN A 411 -7.57 32.81 -17.78
CA ASN A 411 -7.48 34.17 -18.35
C ASN A 411 -8.80 34.94 -18.21
N THR A 412 -9.93 34.30 -18.50
CA THR A 412 -11.26 34.92 -18.32
C THR A 412 -11.55 35.25 -16.86
N MET A 413 -11.13 34.38 -15.94
CA MET A 413 -11.27 34.60 -14.50
C MET A 413 -10.48 35.83 -14.03
N LYS A 414 -9.24 35.99 -14.49
CA LYS A 414 -8.42 37.18 -14.20
C LYS A 414 -9.07 38.45 -14.74
N LEU A 415 -9.61 38.42 -15.95
CA LEU A 415 -10.31 39.55 -16.55
C LEU A 415 -11.58 39.92 -15.77
N LEU A 416 -12.37 38.91 -15.35
CA LEU A 416 -13.56 39.13 -14.52
C LEU A 416 -13.21 39.71 -13.15
N GLN A 417 -12.10 39.28 -12.54
CA GLN A 417 -11.62 39.87 -11.28
C GLN A 417 -11.25 41.34 -11.45
N LEU A 418 -10.57 41.70 -12.55
CA LEU A 418 -10.24 43.09 -12.86
C LEU A 418 -11.52 43.93 -13.07
N SER A 419 -12.50 43.41 -13.82
CA SER A 419 -13.80 44.07 -14.03
C SER A 419 -14.52 44.31 -12.71
N LYS A 420 -14.58 43.30 -11.84
CA LYS A 420 -15.18 43.41 -10.50
C LYS A 420 -14.48 44.46 -9.64
N HIS A 421 -13.16 44.56 -9.73
CA HIS A 421 -12.41 45.60 -9.04
C HIS A 421 -12.75 47.00 -9.58
N GLN A 422 -12.81 47.16 -10.90
CA GLN A 422 -13.20 48.42 -11.54
C GLN A 422 -14.63 48.85 -11.16
N GLU A 423 -15.59 47.92 -11.15
CA GLU A 423 -16.96 48.18 -10.70
C GLU A 423 -17.01 48.67 -9.25
N LYS A 424 -16.20 48.08 -8.36
CA LYS A 424 -16.09 48.53 -6.96
C LYS A 424 -15.56 49.97 -6.88
N VAL A 425 -14.52 50.30 -7.63
CA VAL A 425 -13.96 51.67 -7.68
C VAL A 425 -14.99 52.67 -8.18
N ILE A 426 -15.74 52.33 -9.24
CA ILE A 426 -16.82 53.18 -9.77
C ILE A 426 -17.90 53.37 -8.72
N PHE A 427 -18.33 52.29 -8.04
CA PHE A 427 -19.32 52.36 -6.98
C PHE A 427 -18.88 53.26 -5.83
N ASP A 428 -17.65 53.10 -5.35
CA ASP A 428 -17.08 53.92 -4.27
C ASP A 428 -17.06 55.41 -4.67
N GLN A 429 -16.67 55.72 -5.92
CA GLN A 429 -16.69 57.07 -6.45
C GLN A 429 -18.12 57.63 -6.56
N LEU A 430 -19.10 56.83 -6.97
CA LEU A 430 -20.51 57.22 -7.01
C LEU A 430 -21.05 57.52 -5.62
N VAL A 431 -20.67 56.73 -4.60
CA VAL A 431 -21.05 56.99 -3.21
C VAL A 431 -20.49 58.32 -2.72
N VAL A 432 -19.22 58.62 -3.01
CA VAL A 432 -18.59 59.91 -2.68
C VAL A 432 -19.31 61.05 -3.39
N THR A 433 -19.57 60.90 -4.69
CA THR A 433 -20.25 61.91 -5.51
C THR A 433 -21.66 62.19 -4.99
N HIS A 434 -22.41 61.15 -4.67
CA HIS A 434 -23.74 61.27 -4.10
C HIS A 434 -23.73 61.95 -2.72
N LYS A 435 -22.73 61.68 -1.85
CA LYS A 435 -22.56 62.41 -0.57
C LYS A 435 -22.32 63.91 -0.80
N ILE A 436 -21.48 64.27 -1.76
CA ILE A 436 -21.21 65.68 -2.12
C ILE A 436 -22.48 66.36 -2.64
N LEU A 437 -23.18 65.72 -3.58
CA LEU A 437 -24.43 66.24 -4.14
C LEU A 437 -25.50 66.42 -3.06
N ARG A 438 -25.63 65.47 -2.13
CA ARG A 438 -26.53 65.57 -0.99
C ARG A 438 -26.20 66.77 -0.09
N LYS A 439 -24.91 67.02 0.17
CA LYS A 439 -24.45 68.17 0.95
C LYS A 439 -24.71 69.49 0.23
N ALA A 440 -24.43 69.54 -1.08
CA ALA A 440 -24.72 70.71 -1.92
C ALA A 440 -26.23 71.01 -1.95
N ARG A 441 -27.07 69.97 -2.07
CA ARG A 441 -28.54 70.11 -2.00
C ARG A 441 -28.99 70.68 -0.65
N GLY A 442 -28.49 70.14 0.46
CA GLY A 442 -28.80 70.66 1.80
C GLY A 442 -28.39 72.13 1.97
N ASN A 443 -27.25 72.55 1.40
CA ASN A 443 -26.82 73.95 1.43
C ASN A 443 -27.75 74.87 0.63
N LEU A 444 -28.35 74.39 -0.46
CA LEU A 444 -29.34 75.14 -1.25
C LEU A 444 -30.70 75.22 -0.53
N GLU A 445 -31.08 74.17 0.20
CA GLU A 445 -32.33 74.10 0.96
C GLU A 445 -32.31 74.95 2.26
N LEU A 446 -31.12 75.24 2.81
CA LEU A 446 -30.94 76.00 4.07
C LEU A 446 -30.83 77.53 3.90
N ARG A 447 -31.20 78.10 2.74
CA ARG A 447 -31.28 79.56 2.61
C ARG A 447 -32.61 80.07 3.21
N PRO A 448 -32.63 80.80 4.34
CA PRO A 448 -33.88 81.27 4.94
C PRO A 448 -34.45 82.42 4.11
N GLY A 449 -35.68 82.27 3.63
CA GLY A 449 -36.51 83.39 3.22
C GLY A 449 -37.08 84.09 4.46
N GLY A 450 -36.75 85.36 4.66
CA GLY A 450 -37.32 86.20 5.71
C GLY A 450 -36.81 87.65 5.70
N ALA A 451 -37.50 88.49 4.92
CA ALA A 451 -37.72 89.95 5.06
C ALA A 451 -36.56 91.00 5.09
N HIS A 452 -36.74 92.01 4.23
CA HIS A 452 -36.05 93.30 3.94
C HIS A 452 -35.99 94.29 5.14
N PRO A 453 -35.15 95.39 5.17
CA PRO A 453 -35.07 96.45 4.15
C PRO A 453 -33.73 97.22 3.95
N GLY A 454 -33.64 97.90 2.80
CA GLY A 454 -32.85 99.13 2.64
C GLY A 454 -31.39 98.97 2.24
N THR A 455 -31.04 99.33 1.01
CA THR A 455 -30.22 100.53 0.69
C THR A 455 -29.78 100.50 -0.77
N SER A 456 -30.18 101.56 -1.50
CA SER A 456 -29.46 102.27 -2.56
C SER A 456 -28.68 101.49 -3.63
N SER A 457 -29.16 101.59 -4.86
CA SER A 457 -28.33 101.93 -6.04
C SER A 457 -28.74 103.35 -6.50
N PRO A 458 -28.01 104.11 -7.35
CA PRO A 458 -26.85 103.75 -8.18
C PRO A 458 -25.75 104.84 -8.34
N SER A 459 -24.51 104.46 -8.65
CA SER A 459 -23.51 105.28 -9.40
C SER A 459 -22.17 104.53 -9.42
N ARG A 460 -21.35 104.42 -10.45
CA ARG A 460 -21.29 104.87 -11.86
C ARG A 460 -20.11 104.08 -12.48
N PRO A 461 -20.11 103.71 -13.76
CA PRO A 461 -18.94 103.13 -14.41
C PRO A 461 -18.06 104.22 -15.05
N GLY A 462 -16.73 104.05 -15.00
CA GLY A 462 -15.79 104.71 -15.91
C GLY A 462 -14.61 105.42 -15.25
N SER A 463 -13.46 104.75 -15.18
CA SER A 463 -12.14 105.11 -15.78
C SER A 463 -11.10 104.11 -15.32
#